data_AF-A0A967KS73-F1
#
_entry.id   AF-A0A967KS73-F1
#
_cell.length_a   1.000
_cell.length_b   1.000
_cell.length_c   1.000
_cell.angle_alpha   90.00
_cell.angle_beta   90.00
_cell.angle_gamma   90.00
#
_symmetry.space_group_name_H-M   'P 1'
#
loop_
_entity.id
_entity.type
_entity.pdbx_description
1 polymer ?
#
loop_
_entity_poly.entity_id
_entity_poly.type
_entity_poly.pdbx_seq_one_letter_code
_entity_poly.pdbx_strand_id
1 'polypeptide(L)'
;IAPNGISIDVKTDAGNFKPKPTYEALVEDRGGMGPQLCHIYCFSHVLYDLSEVWLVGWDFQHTFYQTAQHRKKGERRESMKTGKVLESYYFKTYDQIQGMSNFLQGVNDP
;
A
#
# COMPACT_ATOMS: atom_id res chain seq x y z
N ILE A 1 2.39 16.99 -3.88
CA ILE A 1 1.01 17.54 -3.86
C ILE A 1 0.63 17.78 -5.31
N ALA A 2 -0.47 17.21 -5.77
CA ALA A 2 -0.99 17.39 -7.11
C ALA A 2 -1.52 18.83 -7.29
N PRO A 3 -1.60 19.35 -8.53
CA PRO A 3 -1.99 20.74 -8.80
C PRO A 3 -3.36 21.15 -8.23
N ASN A 4 -4.24 20.19 -7.95
CA ASN A 4 -5.56 20.40 -7.35
C ASN A 4 -5.55 20.38 -5.80
N GLY A 5 -4.38 20.41 -5.17
CA GLY A 5 -4.24 20.36 -3.71
C GLY A 5 -4.31 18.95 -3.11
N ILE A 6 -4.55 17.91 -3.91
CA ILE A 6 -4.55 16.52 -3.44
C ILE A 6 -3.12 16.10 -3.10
N SER A 7 -2.91 15.61 -1.89
CA SER A 7 -1.65 15.00 -1.46
C SER A 7 -1.71 13.49 -1.57
N ILE A 8 -0.71 12.92 -2.23
CA ILE A 8 -0.56 11.47 -2.43
C ILE A 8 0.70 11.05 -1.68
N ASP A 9 0.59 10.01 -0.86
CA ASP A 9 1.71 9.36 -0.19
C ASP A 9 1.98 8.02 -0.86
N VAL A 10 3.15 7.88 -1.49
CA VAL A 10 3.52 6.68 -2.26
C VAL A 10 4.28 5.72 -1.36
N LYS A 11 3.77 4.50 -1.24
CA LYS A 11 4.38 3.39 -0.51
C LYS A 11 4.95 2.39 -1.51
N THR A 12 6.27 2.30 -1.55
CA THR A 12 6.99 1.39 -2.44
C THR A 12 7.58 0.23 -1.65
N ASP A 13 7.31 -1.00 -2.08
CA ASP A 13 8.09 -2.17 -1.70
C ASP A 13 9.00 -2.58 -2.86
N ALA A 14 10.09 -3.29 -2.55
CA ALA A 14 11.04 -3.76 -3.53
C ALA A 14 11.23 -5.27 -3.44
N GLY A 15 11.39 -5.93 -4.58
CA GLY A 15 11.54 -7.39 -4.67
C GLY A 15 12.33 -7.86 -5.88
N ASN A 16 12.44 -9.17 -6.06
CA ASN A 16 13.04 -9.77 -7.28
C ASN A 16 11.97 -10.33 -8.24
N PHE A 17 10.70 -10.26 -7.84
CA PHE A 17 9.61 -10.90 -8.55
C PHE A 17 8.44 -9.93 -8.64
N LYS A 18 7.65 -10.08 -9.70
CA LYS A 18 6.36 -9.42 -9.88
C LYS A 18 5.45 -9.64 -8.65
N PRO A 19 4.67 -8.64 -8.21
CA PRO A 19 3.75 -8.80 -7.09
C PRO A 19 2.71 -9.88 -7.40
N LYS A 20 2.43 -10.73 -6.41
CA LYS A 20 1.39 -11.77 -6.48
C LYS A 20 0.06 -11.22 -5.92
N PRO A 21 -1.10 -11.84 -6.23
CA PRO A 21 -2.39 -11.50 -5.62
C PRO A 21 -2.41 -11.42 -4.08
N THR A 22 -1.58 -12.25 -3.44
CA THR A 22 -1.42 -12.28 -1.97
C THR A 22 -0.44 -11.24 -1.42
N TYR A 23 0.14 -10.40 -2.28
CA TYR A 23 1.05 -9.34 -1.85
C TYR A 23 0.30 -8.35 -0.96
N GLU A 24 0.91 -7.97 0.17
CA GLU A 24 0.30 -7.05 1.13
C GLU A 24 0.83 -5.64 0.88
N ALA A 25 -0.05 -4.73 0.47
CA ALA A 25 0.23 -3.29 0.47
C ALA A 25 0.01 -2.76 1.88
N LEU A 26 1.04 -2.14 2.45
CA LEU A 26 1.08 -1.82 3.87
C LEU A 26 1.44 -0.36 4.15
N VAL A 27 0.96 0.12 5.29
CA VAL A 27 1.33 1.39 5.89
C VAL A 27 1.82 1.10 7.31
N GLU A 28 3.06 1.49 7.61
CA GLU A 28 3.66 1.33 8.93
C GLU A 28 2.90 2.19 9.96
N ASP A 29 2.57 1.56 11.10
CA ASP A 29 2.00 2.25 12.26
C ASP A 29 3.14 2.73 13.15
N ARG A 30 3.34 4.05 13.16
CA ARG A 30 4.43 4.73 13.84
C ARG A 30 4.09 5.01 15.30
N GLY A 31 3.71 3.99 16.05
CA GLY A 31 3.58 4.05 17.51
C GLY A 31 2.59 5.10 18.02
N GLY A 32 1.41 5.21 17.40
CA GLY A 32 0.35 6.12 17.85
C GLY A 32 0.44 7.55 17.30
N MET A 33 1.38 7.84 16.39
CA MET A 33 1.46 9.12 15.67
C MET A 33 0.28 9.38 14.69
N GLY A 34 -0.64 8.43 14.57
CA GLY A 34 -1.81 8.52 13.71
C GLY A 34 -1.52 8.40 12.22
N PRO A 35 -2.57 8.46 11.39
CA PRO A 35 -2.46 8.49 9.94
C PRO A 35 -1.53 9.57 9.40
N GLN A 36 -0.84 9.29 8.29
CA GLN A 36 -0.09 10.34 7.59
C GLN A 36 -1.04 11.39 7.01
N LEU A 37 -0.59 12.65 6.95
CA LEU A 37 -1.36 13.75 6.34
C LEU A 37 -1.34 13.65 4.80
N CYS A 38 -2.11 12.71 4.26
CA CYS A 38 -2.32 12.53 2.84
C CYS A 38 -3.81 12.35 2.51
N HIS A 39 -4.21 12.61 1.28
CA HIS A 39 -5.57 12.28 0.83
C HIS A 39 -5.63 10.82 0.35
N ILE A 40 -4.57 10.38 -0.34
CA ILE A 40 -4.51 9.09 -1.03
C ILE A 40 -3.19 8.39 -0.67
N TYR A 41 -3.27 7.10 -0.37
CA TYR A 41 -2.14 6.19 -0.42
C TYR A 41 -2.06 5.56 -1.81
N CYS A 42 -0.88 5.59 -2.41
CA CYS A 42 -0.59 4.90 -3.66
C CYS A 42 0.47 3.84 -3.40
N PHE A 43 0.25 2.62 -3.85
CA PHE A 43 1.15 1.49 -3.60
C PHE A 43 1.85 1.09 -4.89
N SER A 44 3.16 0.93 -4.83
CA SER A 44 3.98 0.44 -5.94
C SER A 44 4.90 -0.69 -5.50
N HIS A 45 5.24 -1.55 -6.44
CA HIS A 45 6.26 -2.58 -6.29
C HIS A 45 7.32 -2.39 -7.36
N VAL A 46 8.59 -2.44 -6.99
CA VAL A 46 9.71 -2.27 -7.93
C VAL A 46 10.67 -3.46 -7.85
N LEU A 47 11.25 -3.86 -8.98
CA LEU A 47 12.34 -4.82 -8.96
C LEU A 47 13.61 -4.17 -8.38
N TYR A 48 14.43 -4.92 -7.64
CA TYR A 48 15.68 -4.38 -7.07
C TYR A 48 16.68 -3.90 -8.12
N ASP A 49 16.64 -4.46 -9.32
CA ASP A 49 17.42 -4.00 -10.47
C ASP A 49 16.80 -2.78 -11.17
N LEU A 50 15.66 -2.29 -10.66
CA LEU A 50 14.89 -1.17 -11.16
C LEU A 50 14.42 -1.33 -12.61
N SER A 51 14.48 -2.54 -13.17
CA SER A 51 14.08 -2.80 -14.56
C SER A 51 12.57 -2.67 -14.78
N GLU A 52 11.78 -2.99 -13.75
CA GLU A 52 10.31 -2.92 -13.80
C GLU A 52 9.71 -2.35 -12.51
N VAL A 53 8.59 -1.63 -12.67
CA VAL A 53 7.75 -1.11 -11.59
C VAL A 53 6.29 -1.37 -11.91
N TRP A 54 5.52 -1.76 -10.89
CA TRP A 54 4.08 -1.95 -10.99
C TRP A 54 3.36 -1.00 -10.06
N LEU A 55 2.30 -0.39 -10.58
CA LEU A 55 1.26 0.22 -9.75
C LEU A 55 0.43 -0.91 -9.16
N VAL A 56 0.54 -1.12 -7.84
CA VAL A 56 -0.23 -2.12 -7.11
C VAL A 56 -1.67 -1.65 -6.95
N GLY A 57 -1.85 -0.35 -6.73
CA GLY A 57 -3.16 0.30 -6.69
C GLY A 57 -3.12 1.41 -5.65
N TRP A 58 -4.30 1.88 -5.25
CA TRP A 58 -4.41 3.05 -4.39
C TRP A 58 -5.64 2.98 -3.50
N ASP A 59 -5.63 3.76 -2.42
CA ASP A 59 -6.75 3.89 -1.50
C ASP A 59 -6.82 5.29 -0.89
N PHE A 60 -8.03 5.78 -0.60
CA PHE A 60 -8.18 6.99 0.19
C PHE A 60 -7.70 6.71 1.61
N GLN A 61 -6.98 7.65 2.21
CA GLN A 61 -6.39 7.46 3.54
C GLN A 61 -7.44 6.98 4.56
N HIS A 62 -8.61 7.63 4.59
CA HIS A 62 -9.67 7.29 5.53
C HIS A 62 -10.25 5.88 5.29
N THR A 63 -10.54 5.53 4.03
CA THR A 63 -11.08 4.21 3.66
C THR A 63 -10.06 3.10 3.90
N PHE A 64 -8.78 3.38 3.67
CA PHE A 64 -7.70 2.46 3.94
C PHE A 64 -7.71 2.03 5.41
N TYR A 65 -7.70 2.97 6.36
CA TYR A 65 -7.69 2.61 7.79
C TYR A 65 -9.00 1.98 8.27
N GLN A 66 -10.13 2.25 7.62
CA GLN A 66 -11.41 1.59 7.97
C GLN A 66 -11.46 0.12 7.55
N THR A 67 -10.76 -0.25 6.49
CA THR A 67 -10.88 -1.57 5.84
C THR A 67 -9.60 -2.39 5.90
N ALA A 68 -8.47 -1.80 6.27
CA ALA A 68 -7.21 -2.48 6.43
C ALA A 68 -7.21 -3.38 7.67
N GLN A 69 -6.51 -4.50 7.55
CA GLN A 69 -6.20 -5.33 8.69
C GLN A 69 -5.03 -4.71 9.46
N HIS A 70 -5.12 -4.67 10.79
CA HIS A 70 -4.03 -4.21 11.67
C HIS A 70 -3.30 -5.40 12.26
N ARG A 71 -1.97 -5.43 12.13
CA ARG A 71 -1.11 -6.42 12.78
C ARG A 71 -0.15 -5.76 13.75
N LYS A 72 0.08 -6.40 14.89
CA LYS A 72 0.91 -5.92 16.00
C LYS A 72 2.28 -6.61 16.06
N LYS A 73 3.18 -6.05 16.89
CA LYS A 73 4.56 -6.50 17.11
C LYS A 73 4.60 -8.00 17.40
N GLY A 74 5.30 -8.75 16.55
CA GLY A 74 5.43 -10.21 16.68
C GLY A 74 4.47 -11.03 15.81
N GLU A 75 3.44 -10.42 15.21
CA GLU A 75 2.63 -11.03 14.16
C GLU A 75 3.40 -10.96 12.83
N ARG A 76 4.21 -11.99 12.63
CA ARG A 76 5.27 -12.06 11.62
C ARG A 76 4.72 -11.86 10.20
N ARG A 77 5.11 -10.75 9.55
CA ARG A 77 5.35 -10.74 8.10
C ARG A 77 6.76 -11.28 7.91
N GLU A 78 6.92 -12.48 7.37
CA GLU A 78 8.21 -12.84 6.78
C GLU A 78 8.37 -12.02 5.49
N SER A 79 8.86 -10.78 5.61
CA SER A 79 9.51 -10.14 4.46
C SER A 79 10.74 -10.98 4.16
N MET A 80 10.72 -11.72 3.05
CA MET A 80 11.79 -12.66 2.65
C MET A 80 13.18 -12.02 2.45
N LYS A 81 13.39 -10.72 2.70
CA LYS A 81 14.69 -10.08 2.45
C LYS A 81 15.14 -8.96 3.40
N THR A 82 14.28 -8.26 4.14
CA THR A 82 14.74 -7.03 4.85
C THR A 82 15.15 -7.24 6.31
N GLY A 83 14.70 -8.32 6.97
CA GLY A 83 14.90 -8.50 8.42
C GLY A 83 14.25 -7.41 9.29
N LYS A 84 13.54 -6.44 8.69
CA LYS A 84 12.86 -5.36 9.42
C LYS A 84 11.58 -5.93 10.02
N VAL A 85 11.61 -6.18 11.32
CA VAL A 85 10.40 -6.46 12.10
C VAL A 85 9.66 -5.14 12.26
N LEU A 86 8.57 -4.96 11.51
CA LEU A 86 7.67 -3.83 11.75
C LEU A 86 7.02 -4.01 13.12
N GLU A 87 7.02 -2.96 13.94
CA GLU A 87 6.39 -3.00 15.26
C GLU A 87 4.86 -3.07 15.17
N SER A 88 4.28 -2.46 14.13
CA SER A 88 2.85 -2.54 13.82
C SER A 88 2.60 -2.00 12.42
N TYR A 89 1.61 -2.53 11.72
CA TYR A 89 1.25 -2.03 10.40
C TYR A 89 -0.21 -2.34 10.04
N TYR A 90 -0.74 -1.50 9.14
CA TYR A 90 -2.02 -1.71 8.48
C TYR A 90 -1.76 -2.26 7.08
N PHE A 91 -2.51 -3.25 6.63
CA PHE A 91 -2.35 -3.79 5.29
C PHE A 91 -3.67 -4.20 4.63
N LYS A 92 -3.62 -4.22 3.30
CA LYS A 92 -4.63 -4.82 2.41
C LYS A 92 -3.89 -5.65 1.36
N THR A 93 -4.50 -6.73 0.88
CA THR A 93 -3.89 -7.53 -0.20
C THR A 93 -4.00 -6.82 -1.54
N TYR A 94 -3.15 -7.22 -2.49
CA TYR A 94 -3.12 -6.72 -3.86
C TYR A 94 -4.52 -6.78 -4.49
N ASP A 95 -5.23 -7.91 -4.34
CA ASP A 95 -6.59 -8.06 -4.88
C ASP A 95 -7.59 -7.07 -4.26
N GLN A 96 -7.50 -6.80 -2.95
CA GLN A 96 -8.37 -5.85 -2.27
C GLN A 96 -8.16 -4.40 -2.73
N ILE A 97 -6.92 -4.05 -3.09
CA ILE A 97 -6.56 -2.70 -3.55
C ILE A 97 -6.78 -2.52 -5.06
N GLN A 98 -6.47 -3.54 -5.86
CA GLN A 98 -6.73 -3.54 -7.30
C GLN A 98 -8.22 -3.45 -7.60
N GLY A 99 -9.07 -4.16 -6.84
CA GLY A 99 -10.52 -4.08 -7.00
C GLY A 99 -11.04 -2.65 -6.94
N MET A 100 -10.46 -1.81 -6.10
CA MET A 100 -10.84 -0.41 -5.97
C MET A 100 -10.29 0.48 -7.10
N SER A 101 -9.10 0.14 -7.60
CA SER A 101 -8.53 0.80 -8.78
C SER A 101 -9.39 0.55 -10.02
N ASN A 102 -9.90 -0.67 -10.19
CA ASN A 102 -10.79 -1.05 -11.29
C ASN A 102 -12.20 -0.47 -11.12
N PHE A 103 -12.72 -0.40 -9.89
CA PHE A 103 -14.02 0.21 -9.61
C PHE A 103 -14.11 1.64 -10.15
N LEU A 104 -13.06 2.45 -9.94
CA LEU A 104 -13.06 3.84 -10.40
C LEU A 104 -12.75 4.01 -11.89
N GLN A 105 -12.12 3.03 -12.53
CA GLN A 105 -12.07 2.98 -14.00
C GLN A 105 -13.48 2.76 -14.57
N GLY A 106 -14.27 1.87 -13.97
CA GLY A 106 -15.67 1.62 -14.36
C GLY A 106 -16.66 2.73 -14.01
N VAL A 107 -16.32 3.66 -13.11
CA VAL A 107 -17.13 4.86 -12.81
C VAL A 107 -16.86 6.00 -13.81
N ASN A 108 -15.78 5.91 -14.60
CA ASN A 108 -15.44 6.89 -15.64
C ASN A 108 -15.87 6.47 -17.06
N ASP A 109 -16.53 5.32 -17.23
CA ASP A 109 -17.22 4.98 -18.48
C ASP A 109 -18.66 5.53 -18.43
N PRO A 110 -19.07 6.38 -19.38
CA PRO A 110 -20.38 7.04 -19.41
C PRO A 110 -21.56 6.09 -19.66
#